data_AF-A0A326UFK1-F1
#
_entry.id   AF-A0A326UFK1-F1
#
_cell.length_a   1.000
_cell.length_b   1.000
_cell.length_c   1.000
_cell.angle_alpha   90.00
_cell.angle_beta   90.00
_cell.angle_gamma   90.00
#
_symmetry.space_group_name_H-M   'P 1'
#
loop_
_entity.id
_entity.type
_entity.pdbx_description
1 polymer ?
#
loop_
_entity_poly.entity_id
_entity_poly.type
_entity_poly.pdbx_seq_one_letter_code
_entity_poly.pdbx_strand_id
1 'polypeptide(L)'
;MSGRMTKVGVLALIGCLFLVLFSACNVTQVPTHKIYEYGSIESLPKDRLIKQKNAFTYRPGDEIMLTWKPQATGETMDKAPQKVSIEAGLIGPFPSLDELNKAVSFDRSSMTGPVATTMTPVQTDNWTDTAVSTKLKLPSSLKSGYYMLVQRILTAGRGPKTPIPTGSVIYVP
;
A
#
# COMPACT_ATOMS: atom_id res chain seq x y z
N MET A 1 54.85 -68.60 22.94
CA MET A 1 53.46 -68.20 23.24
C MET A 1 53.14 -66.96 22.39
N SER A 2 52.37 -67.15 21.33
CA SER A 2 52.13 -66.14 20.28
C SER A 2 50.70 -65.62 20.41
N GLY A 3 50.54 -64.34 20.75
CA GLY A 3 49.25 -63.66 20.88
C GLY A 3 48.84 -63.00 19.56
N ARG A 4 47.87 -63.59 18.86
CA ARG A 4 47.19 -62.98 17.71
C ARG A 4 46.20 -61.93 18.21
N MET A 5 46.56 -60.64 18.12
CA MET A 5 45.60 -59.53 18.24
C MET A 5 44.88 -59.32 16.90
N THR A 6 43.56 -59.40 16.96
CA THR A 6 42.56 -59.34 15.89
C THR A 6 42.46 -57.92 15.31
N LYS A 7 42.89 -57.74 14.05
CA LYS A 7 42.87 -56.47 13.27
C LYS A 7 41.49 -56.03 12.77
N VAL A 8 40.38 -56.55 13.31
CA VAL A 8 39.03 -56.34 12.74
C VAL A 8 38.24 -55.21 13.43
N GLY A 9 38.71 -54.70 14.57
CA GLY A 9 37.95 -53.72 15.38
C GLY A 9 38.07 -52.25 14.98
N VAL A 10 39.04 -51.85 14.15
CA VAL A 10 39.36 -50.42 13.93
C VAL A 10 38.62 -49.80 12.74
N LEU A 11 38.20 -50.60 11.76
CA LEU A 11 37.49 -50.10 10.57
C LEU A 11 35.99 -49.81 10.82
N ALA A 12 35.38 -50.44 11.82
CA ALA A 12 33.98 -50.19 12.17
C ALA A 12 33.76 -48.86 12.93
N LEU A 13 34.79 -48.35 13.63
CA LEU A 13 34.67 -47.13 14.42
C LEU A 13 34.70 -45.85 13.57
N ILE A 14 35.36 -45.89 12.40
CA ILE A 14 35.46 -44.75 11.47
C ILE A 14 34.17 -44.60 10.65
N GLY A 15 33.45 -45.71 10.38
CA GLY A 15 32.16 -45.69 9.69
C GLY A 15 31.02 -45.06 10.50
N CYS A 16 31.00 -45.25 11.83
CA CYS A 16 29.99 -44.64 12.70
C CYS A 16 30.19 -43.14 12.93
N LEU A 17 31.41 -42.60 12.81
CA LEU A 17 31.67 -41.17 13.05
C LEU A 17 31.19 -40.28 11.90
N PHE A 18 31.15 -40.80 10.66
CA PHE A 18 30.66 -40.05 9.50
C PHE A 18 29.12 -39.96 9.43
N LEU A 19 28.39 -40.88 10.05
CA LEU A 19 26.92 -40.86 10.06
C LEU A 19 26.32 -39.84 11.05
N VAL A 20 27.09 -39.40 12.06
CA VAL A 20 26.60 -38.40 13.04
C VAL A 20 26.78 -36.96 12.54
N LEU A 21 27.66 -36.73 11.56
CA LEU A 21 27.92 -35.38 11.01
C LEU A 21 26.83 -34.88 10.05
N PHE A 22 25.97 -35.75 9.52
CA PHE A 22 24.89 -35.36 8.61
C PHE A 22 23.53 -35.10 9.29
N SER A 23 23.39 -35.38 10.59
CA SER A 23 22.11 -35.21 11.31
C SER A 23 21.94 -33.87 12.03
N ALA A 24 22.91 -32.94 11.94
CA ALA A 24 22.88 -31.68 12.69
C ALA A 24 22.46 -30.44 11.88
N CYS A 25 22.20 -30.55 10.58
CA CYS A 25 21.61 -29.45 9.81
C CYS A 25 20.08 -29.45 9.94
N ASN A 26 19.58 -29.25 11.17
CA ASN A 26 18.21 -28.76 11.36
C ASN A 26 18.16 -27.33 10.84
N VAL A 27 17.96 -27.16 9.53
CA VAL A 27 17.68 -25.86 8.91
C VAL A 27 16.37 -25.38 9.51
N THR A 28 16.45 -24.59 10.58
CA THR A 28 15.31 -23.88 11.11
C THR A 28 14.88 -22.92 10.02
N GLN A 29 13.78 -23.22 9.34
CA GLN A 29 13.19 -22.30 8.38
C GLN A 29 12.90 -21.01 9.12
N VAL A 30 13.54 -19.92 8.70
CA VAL A 30 13.26 -18.61 9.27
C VAL A 30 11.85 -18.25 8.82
N PRO A 31 10.95 -17.85 9.74
CA PRO A 31 9.59 -17.49 9.38
C PRO A 31 9.59 -16.36 8.35
N THR A 32 8.80 -16.52 7.29
CA THR A 32 8.55 -15.48 6.28
C THR A 32 7.15 -14.90 6.44
N HIS A 33 7.01 -13.63 6.08
CA HIS A 33 5.76 -12.88 6.12
C HIS A 33 5.44 -12.34 4.72
N LYS A 34 4.18 -12.43 4.28
CA LYS A 34 3.75 -11.77 3.05
C LYS A 34 3.75 -10.25 3.23
N ILE A 35 4.19 -9.54 2.19
CA ILE A 35 4.15 -8.08 2.12
C ILE A 35 3.02 -7.65 1.18
N TYR A 36 2.30 -6.62 1.62
CA TYR A 36 1.24 -5.97 0.86
C TYR A 36 1.56 -4.50 0.62
N GLU A 37 1.26 -4.03 -0.57
CA GLU A 37 1.28 -2.60 -0.92
C GLU A 37 -0.12 -2.10 -1.23
N TYR A 38 -0.39 -0.84 -0.88
CA TYR A 38 -1.64 -0.18 -1.19
C TYR A 38 -1.47 0.70 -2.42
N GLY A 39 -2.35 0.51 -3.41
CA GLY A 39 -2.34 1.25 -4.67
C GLY A 39 -3.22 2.49 -4.66
N SER A 40 -3.79 2.82 -5.82
CA SER A 40 -4.78 3.90 -5.92
C SER A 40 -6.10 3.53 -5.25
N ILE A 41 -6.89 4.55 -4.89
CA ILE A 41 -8.27 4.40 -4.41
C ILE A 41 -9.07 3.52 -5.38
N GLU A 42 -9.81 2.56 -4.84
CA GLU A 42 -10.80 1.79 -5.59
C GLU A 42 -11.86 2.73 -6.16
N SER A 43 -12.30 2.48 -7.40
CA SER A 43 -13.17 3.39 -8.14
C SER A 43 -14.36 3.88 -7.30
N LEU A 44 -14.65 5.18 -7.39
CA LEU A 44 -15.80 5.78 -6.71
C LEU A 44 -17.14 5.19 -7.23
N PRO A 45 -18.23 5.29 -6.45
CA PRO A 45 -19.54 4.78 -6.82
C PRO A 45 -20.01 5.28 -8.20
N LYS A 46 -20.32 4.34 -9.10
CA LYS A 46 -20.65 4.63 -10.52
C LYS A 46 -22.00 5.34 -10.69
N ASP A 47 -22.88 5.25 -9.71
CA ASP A 47 -24.17 5.95 -9.66
C ASP A 47 -24.01 7.48 -9.59
N ARG A 48 -22.84 7.96 -9.15
CA ARG A 48 -22.51 9.39 -9.11
C ARG A 48 -21.80 9.90 -10.36
N LEU A 49 -21.48 9.03 -11.33
CA LEU A 49 -20.70 9.39 -12.51
C LEU A 49 -21.54 10.15 -13.55
N ILE A 50 -21.15 11.39 -13.85
CA ILE A 50 -21.63 12.15 -15.00
C ILE A 50 -20.79 11.76 -16.22
N LYS A 51 -21.28 10.81 -17.03
CA LYS A 51 -20.54 10.25 -18.17
C LYS A 51 -20.03 11.32 -19.15
N GLN A 52 -20.82 12.36 -19.44
CA GLN A 52 -20.40 13.41 -20.38
C GLN A 52 -19.21 14.23 -19.87
N LYS A 53 -19.05 14.36 -18.55
CA LYS A 53 -18.00 15.15 -17.91
C LYS A 53 -16.84 14.29 -17.40
N ASN A 54 -16.96 12.97 -17.44
CA ASN A 54 -16.04 12.03 -16.79
C ASN A 54 -15.71 12.43 -15.34
N ALA A 55 -16.74 12.85 -14.59
CA ALA A 55 -16.62 13.37 -13.22
C ALA A 55 -17.74 12.84 -12.34
N PHE A 56 -17.47 12.66 -11.05
CA PHE A 56 -18.44 12.22 -10.06
C PHE A 56 -19.10 13.43 -9.39
N THR A 57 -20.42 13.44 -9.29
CA THR A 57 -21.15 14.57 -8.71
C THR A 57 -21.41 14.38 -7.21
N TYR A 58 -21.03 15.39 -6.44
CA TYR A 58 -21.23 15.46 -4.99
C TYR A 58 -21.69 16.86 -4.59
N ARG A 59 -22.41 16.93 -3.47
CA ARG A 59 -22.86 18.20 -2.87
C ARG A 59 -21.97 18.59 -1.69
N PRO A 60 -21.89 19.89 -1.35
CA PRO A 60 -21.28 20.31 -0.09
C PRO A 60 -21.94 19.59 1.09
N GLY A 61 -21.15 19.10 2.03
CA GLY A 61 -21.63 18.29 3.16
C GLY A 61 -21.74 16.78 2.92
N ASP A 62 -21.60 16.30 1.68
CA ASP A 62 -21.59 14.86 1.39
C ASP A 62 -20.35 14.18 2.01
N GLU A 63 -20.41 12.85 2.14
CA GLU A 63 -19.26 12.01 2.48
C GLU A 63 -18.89 11.13 1.28
N ILE A 64 -17.59 11.08 0.94
CA ILE A 64 -17.05 10.18 -0.06
C ILE A 64 -16.41 8.99 0.65
N MET A 65 -16.92 7.78 0.40
CA MET A 65 -16.26 6.55 0.87
C MET A 65 -15.04 6.27 -0.03
N LEU A 66 -13.87 6.16 0.58
CA LEU A 66 -12.60 5.84 -0.08
C LEU A 66 -12.13 4.48 0.41
N THR A 67 -11.77 3.59 -0.51
CA THR A 67 -11.30 2.24 -0.19
C THR A 67 -9.98 1.96 -0.89
N TRP A 68 -9.00 1.40 -0.18
CA TRP A 68 -7.74 0.91 -0.72
C TRP A 68 -7.64 -0.59 -0.50
N LYS A 69 -7.42 -1.34 -1.56
CA LYS A 69 -7.18 -2.78 -1.50
C LYS A 69 -5.68 -3.07 -1.47
N PRO A 70 -5.18 -3.83 -0.49
CA PRO A 70 -3.81 -4.29 -0.51
C PRO A 70 -3.60 -5.25 -1.69
N GLN A 71 -2.39 -5.24 -2.24
CA GLN A 71 -1.94 -6.21 -3.23
C GLN A 71 -0.66 -6.86 -2.71
N ALA A 72 -0.60 -8.18 -2.74
CA ALA A 72 0.59 -8.91 -2.35
C ALA A 72 1.74 -8.59 -3.34
N THR A 73 2.89 -8.16 -2.83
CA THR A 73 4.06 -7.79 -3.64
C THR A 73 5.29 -8.66 -3.38
N GLY A 74 5.31 -9.42 -2.28
CA GLY A 74 6.42 -10.34 -1.99
C GLY A 74 6.36 -10.94 -0.60
N GLU A 75 7.51 -11.41 -0.13
CA GLU A 75 7.72 -11.94 1.21
C GLU A 75 8.93 -11.28 1.88
N THR A 76 8.92 -11.19 3.21
CA THR A 76 10.03 -10.68 4.02
C THR A 76 10.34 -11.60 5.20
N MET A 77 11.57 -11.52 5.69
CA MET A 77 12.04 -12.13 6.94
C MET A 77 12.16 -11.09 8.06
N ASP A 78 11.64 -9.88 7.84
CA ASP A 78 11.66 -8.80 8.84
C ASP A 78 10.96 -9.23 10.13
N LYS A 79 11.47 -8.73 11.26
CA LYS A 79 10.94 -9.07 12.58
C LYS A 79 9.69 -8.29 12.98
N ALA A 80 9.34 -7.26 12.22
CA ALA A 80 8.21 -6.39 12.49
C ALA A 80 7.64 -5.81 11.19
N PRO A 81 6.33 -5.56 11.12
CA PRO A 81 5.71 -4.95 9.96
C PRO A 81 6.13 -3.48 9.81
N GLN A 82 6.17 -3.00 8.56
CA GLN A 82 6.37 -1.59 8.26
C GLN A 82 5.05 -0.83 8.38
N LYS A 83 5.07 0.30 9.08
CA LYS A 83 3.88 1.17 9.19
C LYS A 83 3.55 1.79 7.85
N VAL A 84 2.27 1.82 7.50
CA VAL A 84 1.74 2.46 6.30
C VAL A 84 0.77 3.57 6.74
N SER A 85 0.98 4.79 6.23
CA SER A 85 0.09 5.93 6.44
C SER A 85 -0.54 6.33 5.10
N ILE A 86 -1.87 6.32 5.05
CA ILE A 86 -2.66 6.67 3.87
C ILE A 86 -3.36 8.00 4.12
N GLU A 87 -3.19 8.94 3.20
CA GLU A 87 -3.79 10.26 3.21
C GLU A 87 -4.53 10.52 1.89
N ALA A 88 -5.60 11.31 1.95
CA ALA A 88 -6.35 11.73 0.78
C ALA A 88 -7.04 13.07 1.01
N GLY A 89 -7.41 13.72 -0.09
CA GLY A 89 -8.09 15.01 -0.05
C GLY A 89 -8.53 15.49 -1.42
N LEU A 90 -9.08 16.70 -1.46
CA LEU A 90 -9.47 17.38 -2.69
C LEU A 90 -8.64 18.64 -2.91
N ILE A 91 -8.19 18.84 -4.15
CA ILE A 91 -7.61 20.09 -4.62
C ILE A 91 -8.59 20.76 -5.60
N GLY A 92 -8.88 22.05 -5.37
CA GLY A 92 -9.85 22.84 -6.13
C GLY A 92 -10.53 23.93 -5.27
N PRO A 93 -11.53 24.66 -5.79
CA PRO A 93 -12.20 24.43 -7.07
C PRO A 93 -11.40 24.93 -8.27
N PHE A 94 -11.52 24.21 -9.38
CA PHE A 94 -11.17 24.67 -10.71
C PHE A 94 -12.44 25.03 -11.48
N PRO A 95 -12.45 26.11 -12.29
CA PRO A 95 -13.64 26.54 -13.02
C PRO A 95 -14.01 25.59 -14.17
N SER A 96 -13.06 24.82 -14.69
CA SER A 96 -13.25 23.86 -15.79
C SER A 96 -12.34 22.64 -15.63
N LEU A 97 -12.64 21.58 -16.38
CA LEU A 97 -11.76 20.41 -16.49
C LEU A 97 -10.41 20.77 -17.12
N ASP A 98 -10.38 21.73 -18.04
CA ASP A 98 -9.14 22.15 -18.68
C ASP A 98 -8.19 22.83 -17.69
N GLU A 99 -8.69 23.71 -16.83
CA GLU A 99 -7.89 24.33 -15.77
C GLU A 99 -7.43 23.30 -14.74
N LEU A 100 -8.29 22.34 -14.41
CA LEU A 100 -7.90 21.20 -13.57
C LEU A 100 -6.75 20.41 -14.20
N ASN A 101 -6.85 20.08 -15.49
CA ASN A 101 -5.86 19.28 -16.21
C ASN A 101 -4.52 20.02 -16.32
N LYS A 102 -4.53 21.34 -16.50
CA LYS A 102 -3.31 22.17 -16.49
C LYS A 102 -2.63 22.18 -15.11
N ALA A 103 -3.38 22.00 -14.04
CA ALA A 103 -2.85 21.98 -12.68
C ALA A 103 -2.20 20.63 -12.32
N VAL A 104 -2.51 19.56 -13.06
CA VAL A 104 -1.85 18.25 -12.93
C VAL A 104 -0.52 18.27 -13.66
N SER A 105 0.55 17.85 -12.99
CA SER A 105 1.86 17.66 -13.62
C SER A 105 1.80 16.65 -14.78
N PHE A 106 2.70 16.81 -15.75
CA PHE A 106 2.73 15.96 -16.95
C PHE A 106 2.87 14.46 -16.64
N ASP A 107 3.72 14.11 -15.68
CA ASP A 107 3.94 12.73 -15.19
C ASP A 107 2.86 12.28 -14.19
N ARG A 108 1.90 13.15 -13.88
CA ARG A 108 0.82 12.95 -12.91
C ARG A 108 1.33 12.62 -11.50
N SER A 109 2.56 12.99 -11.16
CA SER A 109 3.15 12.71 -9.83
C SER A 109 2.82 13.80 -8.79
N SER A 110 2.28 14.92 -9.24
CA SER A 110 1.94 16.07 -8.40
C SER A 110 0.83 16.93 -9.02
N MET A 111 0.27 17.81 -8.20
CA MET A 111 -0.74 18.79 -8.63
C MET A 111 -0.60 20.07 -7.83
N THR A 112 -0.89 21.20 -8.47
CA THR A 112 -0.95 22.51 -7.82
C THR A 112 -2.40 22.96 -7.63
N GLY A 113 -2.66 23.80 -6.63
CA GLY A 113 -3.97 24.38 -6.39
C GLY A 113 -4.34 24.44 -4.91
N PRO A 114 -5.46 25.11 -4.58
CA PRO A 114 -5.94 25.22 -3.22
C PRO A 114 -6.41 23.86 -2.69
N VAL A 115 -5.97 23.50 -1.49
CA VAL A 115 -6.48 22.32 -0.77
C VAL A 115 -7.85 22.65 -0.21
N ALA A 116 -8.87 21.91 -0.64
CA ALA A 116 -10.25 22.15 -0.25
C ALA A 116 -10.64 21.37 1.02
N THR A 117 -10.16 20.13 1.14
CA THR A 117 -10.38 19.28 2.32
C THR A 117 -9.38 18.11 2.30
N THR A 118 -9.09 17.56 3.48
CA THR A 118 -8.24 16.38 3.67
C THR A 118 -8.89 15.47 4.71
N MET A 119 -8.69 14.17 4.59
CA MET A 119 -9.07 13.23 5.65
C MET A 119 -7.99 13.13 6.73
N THR A 120 -8.37 12.66 7.92
CA THR A 120 -7.39 12.20 8.91
C THR A 120 -6.61 11.02 8.34
N PRO A 121 -5.26 11.00 8.45
CA PRO A 121 -4.46 9.90 7.94
C PRO A 121 -4.87 8.56 8.55
N VAL A 122 -5.05 7.54 7.71
CA VAL A 122 -5.31 6.17 8.16
C VAL A 122 -3.99 5.47 8.39
N GLN A 123 -3.83 4.84 9.55
CA GLN A 123 -2.64 4.06 9.91
C GLN A 123 -2.94 2.57 9.75
N THR A 124 -2.05 1.86 9.07
CA THR A 124 -2.07 0.40 8.88
C THR A 124 -0.63 -0.11 8.76
N ASP A 125 -0.45 -1.32 8.24
CA ASP A 125 0.84 -1.93 7.99
C ASP A 125 0.89 -2.76 6.71
N ASN A 126 2.10 -3.17 6.33
CA ASN A 126 2.35 -3.93 5.11
C ASN A 126 2.28 -5.46 5.29
N TRP A 127 1.85 -5.99 6.44
CA TRP A 127 1.61 -7.43 6.63
C TRP A 127 0.11 -7.78 6.62
N THR A 128 -0.75 -6.78 6.76
CA THR A 128 -2.19 -6.93 6.85
C THR A 128 -2.85 -6.99 5.46
N ASP A 129 -3.46 -8.12 5.12
CA ASP A 129 -4.27 -8.31 3.91
C ASP A 129 -5.73 -7.86 4.12
N THR A 130 -5.93 -6.62 4.53
CA THR A 130 -7.28 -6.08 4.76
C THR A 130 -7.46 -4.78 4.02
N ALA A 131 -8.55 -4.67 3.27
CA ALA A 131 -8.93 -3.42 2.64
C ALA A 131 -9.15 -2.33 3.69
N VAL A 132 -8.55 -1.17 3.45
CA VAL A 132 -8.73 0.00 4.31
C VAL A 132 -9.82 0.87 3.72
N SER A 133 -10.82 1.23 4.50
CA SER A 133 -11.88 2.15 4.07
C SER A 133 -12.05 3.31 5.05
N THR A 134 -12.26 4.51 4.52
CA THR A 134 -12.50 5.72 5.31
C THR A 134 -13.41 6.69 4.58
N LYS A 135 -13.90 7.68 5.31
CA LYS A 135 -14.80 8.71 4.77
C LYS A 135 -14.07 10.03 4.64
N LEU A 136 -14.06 10.60 3.43
CA LEU A 136 -13.68 11.98 3.20
C LEU A 136 -14.93 12.86 3.31
N LYS A 137 -14.99 13.68 4.36
CA LYS A 137 -16.11 14.61 4.58
C LYS A 137 -15.92 15.87 3.73
N LEU A 138 -16.91 16.21 2.92
CA LEU A 138 -16.92 17.45 2.16
C LEU A 138 -17.43 18.60 3.04
N PRO A 139 -16.71 19.73 3.11
CA PRO A 139 -17.20 20.90 3.83
C PRO A 139 -18.56 21.37 3.28
N SER A 140 -19.43 21.87 4.14
CA SER A 140 -20.70 22.51 3.71
C SER A 140 -20.46 23.85 2.98
N SER A 141 -19.29 24.45 3.17
CA SER A 141 -18.83 25.68 2.50
C SER A 141 -18.07 25.43 1.20
N LEU A 142 -18.06 24.18 0.70
CA LEU A 142 -17.37 23.83 -0.54
C LEU A 142 -18.00 24.59 -1.72
N LYS A 143 -17.17 25.30 -2.48
CA LYS A 143 -17.62 26.11 -3.62
C LYS A 143 -17.97 25.21 -4.82
N SER A 144 -18.80 25.72 -5.73
CA SER A 144 -19.04 25.05 -7.01
C SER A 144 -17.76 25.00 -7.84
N GLY A 145 -17.57 23.91 -8.59
CA GLY A 145 -16.42 23.71 -9.47
C GLY A 145 -15.96 22.25 -9.58
N TYR A 146 -14.80 22.08 -10.22
CA TYR A 146 -14.14 20.79 -10.37
C TYR A 146 -13.04 20.63 -9.33
N TYR A 147 -12.90 19.43 -8.80
CA TYR A 147 -11.89 19.07 -7.82
C TYR A 147 -11.21 17.77 -8.25
N MET A 148 -9.90 17.67 -8.01
CA MET A 148 -9.19 16.40 -8.17
C MET A 148 -9.07 15.71 -6.83
N LEU A 149 -9.48 14.44 -6.78
CA LEU A 149 -9.17 13.57 -5.66
C LEU A 149 -7.69 13.21 -5.72
N VAL A 150 -6.97 13.55 -4.66
CA VAL A 150 -5.54 13.27 -4.52
C VAL A 150 -5.32 12.33 -3.33
N GLN A 151 -4.22 11.57 -3.37
CA GLN A 151 -3.83 10.68 -2.29
C GLN A 151 -2.32 10.71 -2.05
N ARG A 152 -1.90 10.27 -0.87
CA ARG A 152 -0.49 10.03 -0.53
C ARG A 152 -0.40 8.78 0.34
N ILE A 153 0.46 7.85 -0.03
CA ILE A 153 0.72 6.62 0.71
C ILE A 153 2.19 6.62 1.12
N LEU A 154 2.44 6.46 2.41
CA LEU A 154 3.78 6.48 3.00
C LEU A 154 4.04 5.16 3.73
N THR A 155 5.03 4.40 3.29
CA THR A 155 5.47 3.15 3.93
C THR A 155 6.79 3.39 4.65
N ALA A 156 6.80 3.20 5.97
CA ALA A 156 7.93 3.54 6.85
C ALA A 156 8.44 4.98 6.65
N GLY A 157 7.53 5.93 6.38
CA GLY A 157 7.87 7.32 6.08
C GLY A 157 8.42 7.59 4.68
N ARG A 158 8.50 6.56 3.82
CA ARG A 158 8.90 6.69 2.41
C ARG A 158 7.68 6.72 1.51
N GLY A 159 7.71 7.56 0.49
CA GLY A 159 6.66 7.69 -0.50
C GLY A 159 6.70 9.05 -1.19
N PRO A 160 5.66 9.39 -1.97
CA PRO A 160 5.55 10.69 -2.62
C PRO A 160 5.56 11.82 -1.58
N LYS A 161 6.37 12.86 -1.80
CA LYS A 161 6.39 14.02 -0.88
C LYS A 161 5.07 14.80 -0.96
N THR A 162 4.50 14.89 -2.16
CA THR A 162 3.24 15.58 -2.46
C THR A 162 2.13 14.59 -2.75
N PRO A 163 0.86 14.95 -2.51
CA PRO A 163 -0.27 14.15 -2.97
C PRO A 163 -0.25 13.95 -4.49
N ILE A 164 -0.58 12.73 -4.91
CA ILE A 164 -0.68 12.30 -6.30
C ILE A 164 -2.15 12.33 -6.73
N PRO A 165 -2.48 12.89 -7.90
CA PRO A 165 -3.79 12.76 -8.53
C PRO A 165 -4.21 11.31 -8.75
N THR A 166 -5.44 10.97 -8.34
CA THR A 166 -6.01 9.64 -8.60
C THR A 166 -6.65 9.50 -9.98
N GLY A 167 -6.81 10.62 -10.70
CA GLY A 167 -7.61 10.67 -11.92
C GLY A 167 -9.12 10.72 -11.68
N SER A 168 -9.58 10.60 -10.43
CA SER A 168 -10.99 10.77 -10.09
C SER A 168 -11.32 12.25 -9.91
N VAL A 169 -12.14 12.78 -10.82
CA VAL A 169 -12.61 14.17 -10.75
C VAL A 169 -13.95 14.23 -10.02
N ILE A 170 -14.06 15.16 -9.08
CA ILE A 170 -15.29 15.48 -8.37
C ILE A 170 -15.85 16.79 -8.94
N TYR A 171 -17.13 16.80 -9.30
CA TYR A 171 -17.86 18.00 -9.70
C TYR A 171 -18.87 18.38 -8.62
N VAL A 172 -18.72 19.59 -8.11
CA VAL A 172 -19.66 20.21 -7.17
C VAL A 172 -20.48 21.22 -7.98
N PRO A 173 -21.82 21.04 -8.08
CA PRO A 173 -22.68 21.95 -8.83
C PRO A 173 -22.75 23.35 -8.22
#